data_AF-A0A958QMZ8-F1
#
_entry.id   AF-A0A958QMZ8-F1
#
_cell.length_a   1.000
_cell.length_b   1.000
_cell.length_c   1.000
_cell.angle_alpha   90.00
_cell.angle_beta   90.00
_cell.angle_gamma   90.00
#
_symmetry.space_group_name_H-M   'P 1'
#
loop_
_entity.id
_entity.type
_entity.pdbx_description
1 polymer ?
#
loop_
_entity_poly.entity_id
_entity_poly.type
_entity_poly.pdbx_seq_one_letter_code
_entity_poly.pdbx_strand_id
1 'polypeptide(L)'
;MYSLRAQNKAQKWHLLTKILSLVVMVSSLPASAAKSPINNDILNELATSGALKTSNSRVIIDNDEAFRKKISNIQSAQSGDEIDMIYYIYANDFSSSVISYELIQAAQRGVKVRLLVDYLTNFKNIDTLLMLEQKGTTASGAKNIEVRLFGKPSKKIIADAVFLTTSCDTGMDGCIDRKREKAALLQDGGDGTDYMSRLFLAGLFAKNAGALKIAVIEGQEIDPSQFKSDEPMSAEDLKDLKKLGRLIFKAKVKGEMMAKLQLFFAMIAYEDEVMPIYNLVTTSLPISSDDDSAREWTYLTDYTHHKIML
;
A
#
# COMPACT_ATOMS: atom_id res chain seq x y z
N MET A 1 53.55 -3.35 -36.60
CA MET A 1 52.88 -2.96 -35.34
C MET A 1 51.36 -3.27 -35.30
N TYR A 2 50.83 -4.10 -36.22
CA TYR A 2 49.39 -4.43 -36.29
C TYR A 2 49.01 -5.81 -35.74
N SER A 3 49.96 -6.70 -35.40
CA SER A 3 49.64 -8.07 -34.96
C SER A 3 49.49 -8.26 -33.45
N LEU A 4 49.99 -7.34 -32.62
CA LEU A 4 49.93 -7.45 -31.15
C LEU A 4 48.57 -7.00 -30.55
N ARG A 5 47.79 -6.17 -31.26
CA ARG A 5 46.45 -5.73 -30.80
C ARG A 5 45.36 -6.78 -31.03
N ALA A 6 45.52 -7.69 -31.98
CA ALA A 6 44.55 -8.74 -32.28
C ALA A 6 44.62 -9.91 -31.28
N GLN A 7 45.84 -10.32 -30.88
CA GLN A 7 46.04 -11.38 -29.88
C GLN A 7 45.48 -11.01 -28.49
N ASN A 8 45.59 -9.74 -28.10
CA ASN A 8 45.09 -9.24 -26.81
C ASN A 8 43.54 -9.18 -26.74
N LYS A 9 42.85 -9.10 -27.88
CA LYS A 9 41.38 -9.08 -27.95
C LYS A 9 40.79 -10.49 -27.83
N ALA A 10 41.44 -11.48 -28.44
CA ALA A 10 41.04 -12.89 -28.37
C ALA A 10 41.23 -13.49 -26.95
N GLN A 11 42.31 -13.15 -26.25
CA GLN A 11 42.52 -13.59 -24.86
C GLN A 11 41.48 -12.98 -23.88
N LYS A 12 41.06 -11.73 -24.08
CA LYS A 12 40.00 -11.09 -23.27
C LYS A 12 38.62 -11.73 -23.46
N TRP A 13 38.30 -12.15 -24.68
CA TRP A 13 37.03 -12.86 -24.99
C TRP A 13 37.00 -14.29 -24.43
N HIS A 14 38.15 -14.97 -24.35
CA HIS A 14 38.26 -16.27 -23.69
C HIS A 14 38.18 -16.20 -22.16
N LEU A 15 38.64 -15.10 -21.54
CA LEU A 15 38.47 -14.88 -20.11
C LEU A 15 37.01 -14.56 -19.73
N LEU A 16 36.34 -13.72 -20.54
CA LEU A 16 34.92 -13.38 -20.40
C LEU A 16 34.00 -14.59 -20.53
N THR A 17 34.28 -15.50 -21.47
CA THR A 17 33.52 -16.75 -21.63
C THR A 17 33.75 -17.74 -20.48
N LYS A 18 34.96 -17.81 -19.92
CA LYS A 18 35.23 -18.64 -18.72
C LYS A 18 34.58 -18.08 -17.44
N ILE A 19 34.51 -16.75 -17.29
CA ILE A 19 33.81 -16.12 -16.16
C ILE A 19 32.29 -16.30 -16.28
N LEU A 20 31.74 -16.20 -17.50
CA LEU A 20 30.32 -16.49 -17.79
C LEU A 20 29.94 -17.95 -17.50
N SER A 21 30.88 -18.88 -17.64
CA SER A 21 30.70 -20.30 -17.31
C SER A 21 30.65 -20.57 -15.81
N LEU A 22 31.37 -19.78 -15.00
CA LEU A 22 31.43 -19.93 -13.54
C LEU A 22 30.17 -19.38 -12.85
N VAL A 23 29.53 -18.36 -13.43
CA VAL A 23 28.31 -17.72 -12.90
C VAL A 23 27.05 -18.58 -13.11
N VAL A 24 27.04 -19.45 -14.12
CA VAL A 24 25.91 -20.36 -14.41
C VAL A 24 25.84 -21.55 -13.43
N MET A 25 26.91 -21.86 -12.67
CA MET A 25 26.91 -22.97 -11.71
C MET A 25 26.41 -22.62 -10.30
N VAL A 26 26.08 -21.35 -10.00
CA VAL A 26 25.64 -20.92 -8.66
C VAL A 26 24.11 -20.73 -8.57
N SER A 27 23.37 -20.97 -9.65
CA SER A 27 21.91 -20.80 -9.71
C SER A 27 21.10 -22.04 -9.30
N SER A 28 21.72 -23.09 -8.75
CA SER A 28 21.02 -24.30 -8.29
C SER A 28 21.20 -24.58 -6.80
N LEU A 29 21.06 -23.55 -5.95
CA LEU A 29 20.70 -23.77 -4.56
C LEU A 29 19.18 -23.85 -4.48
N PRO A 30 18.58 -25.02 -4.18
CA PRO A 30 17.16 -25.07 -3.90
C PRO A 30 16.88 -24.15 -2.70
N ALA A 31 15.95 -23.22 -2.89
CA ALA A 31 15.38 -22.46 -1.79
C ALA A 31 14.77 -23.48 -0.82
N SER A 32 15.45 -23.69 0.32
CA SER A 32 14.91 -24.51 1.39
C SER A 32 13.58 -23.90 1.81
N ALA A 33 12.49 -24.64 1.63
CA ALA A 33 11.18 -24.25 2.15
C ALA A 33 11.33 -24.12 3.67
N ALA A 34 11.41 -22.88 4.16
CA ALA A 34 11.45 -22.61 5.58
C ALA A 34 10.21 -23.28 6.21
N LYS A 35 10.43 -24.26 7.09
CA LYS A 35 9.37 -24.78 7.95
C LYS A 35 8.75 -23.59 8.66
N SER A 36 7.42 -23.51 8.64
CA SER A 36 6.69 -22.47 9.36
C SER A 36 7.23 -22.38 10.80
N PRO A 37 7.69 -21.20 11.24
CA PRO A 37 8.26 -21.03 12.58
C PRO A 37 7.21 -21.12 13.69
N ILE A 38 5.92 -21.28 13.35
CA ILE A 38 4.82 -21.32 14.28
C ILE A 38 4.61 -22.77 14.74
N ASN A 39 4.98 -23.09 15.97
CA ASN A 39 4.67 -24.35 16.64
C ASN A 39 3.62 -24.13 17.76
N ASN A 40 3.08 -25.22 18.31
CA ASN A 40 2.05 -25.14 19.35
C ASN A 40 2.54 -24.44 20.63
N ASP A 41 3.83 -24.48 20.92
CA ASP A 41 4.41 -23.83 22.10
C ASP A 41 4.37 -22.30 21.97
N ILE A 42 4.78 -21.78 20.81
CA ILE A 42 4.69 -20.35 20.47
C ILE A 42 3.23 -19.90 20.43
N LEU A 43 2.32 -20.73 19.90
CA LEU A 43 0.89 -20.40 19.90
C LEU A 43 0.33 -20.31 21.31
N ASN A 44 0.71 -21.21 22.21
CA ASN A 44 0.24 -21.18 23.60
C ASN A 44 0.85 -20.02 24.40
N GLU A 45 2.10 -19.62 24.09
CA GLU A 45 2.76 -18.47 24.70
C GLU A 45 2.16 -17.14 24.22
N LEU A 46 1.85 -17.03 22.93
CA LEU A 46 1.30 -15.81 22.31
C LEU A 46 -0.23 -15.75 22.32
N ALA A 47 -0.92 -16.82 22.72
CA ALA A 47 -2.37 -16.85 22.86
C ALA A 47 -2.78 -15.90 23.99
N THR A 48 -3.20 -14.69 23.60
CA THR A 48 -3.74 -13.68 24.51
C THR A 48 -5.17 -13.97 24.97
N SER A 49 -5.80 -15.02 24.43
CA SER A 49 -7.12 -15.50 24.83
C SER A 49 -7.05 -16.96 25.28
N GLY A 50 -7.78 -17.28 26.35
CA GLY A 50 -7.99 -18.67 26.76
C GLY A 50 -8.88 -19.41 25.77
N ALA A 51 -8.97 -20.74 25.88
CA ALA A 51 -9.82 -21.55 25.02
C ALA A 51 -11.28 -21.04 25.03
N LEU A 52 -11.84 -20.79 23.84
CA LEU A 52 -13.26 -20.42 23.73
C LEU A 52 -14.12 -21.58 24.24
N LYS A 53 -14.85 -21.32 25.33
CA LYS A 53 -15.81 -22.28 25.88
C LYS A 53 -17.07 -22.27 25.02
N THR A 54 -17.18 -23.23 24.11
CA THR A 54 -18.37 -23.41 23.28
C THR A 54 -19.36 -24.34 23.98
N SER A 55 -20.61 -23.90 24.14
CA SER A 55 -21.70 -24.72 24.71
C SER A 55 -22.54 -25.40 23.63
N ASN A 56 -22.64 -24.78 22.44
CA ASN A 56 -23.35 -25.29 21.28
C ASN A 56 -22.73 -24.69 19.99
N SER A 57 -22.78 -25.43 18.90
CA SER A 57 -22.33 -24.98 17.58
C SER A 57 -23.35 -25.33 16.51
N ARG A 58 -23.53 -24.43 15.54
CA ARG A 58 -24.42 -24.64 14.40
C ARG A 58 -23.75 -24.14 13.13
N VAL A 59 -23.76 -24.98 12.09
CA VAL A 59 -23.34 -24.60 10.74
C VAL A 59 -24.53 -23.98 10.01
N ILE A 60 -24.32 -22.81 9.43
CA ILE A 60 -25.30 -22.12 8.58
C ILE A 60 -24.66 -21.98 7.20
N ILE A 61 -25.25 -22.62 6.20
CA ILE A 61 -24.74 -22.63 4.81
C ILE A 61 -25.48 -21.65 3.90
N ASP A 62 -26.65 -21.18 4.32
CA ASP A 62 -27.48 -20.24 3.58
C ASP A 62 -27.16 -18.78 3.97
N ASN A 63 -26.99 -17.92 2.97
CA ASN A 63 -26.60 -16.54 3.19
C ASN A 63 -27.69 -15.72 3.91
N ASP A 64 -28.96 -15.95 3.56
CA ASP A 64 -30.09 -15.21 4.12
C ASP A 64 -30.38 -15.65 5.56
N GLU A 65 -30.27 -16.94 5.84
CA GLU A 65 -30.29 -17.46 7.21
C GLU A 65 -29.13 -16.90 8.04
N ALA A 66 -27.91 -16.89 7.50
CA ALA A 66 -26.75 -16.34 8.19
C ALA A 66 -26.92 -14.84 8.48
N PHE A 67 -27.49 -14.08 7.54
CA PHE A 67 -27.79 -12.67 7.73
C PHE A 67 -28.88 -12.46 8.80
N ARG A 68 -30.02 -13.15 8.69
CA ARG A 68 -31.10 -13.08 9.69
C ARG A 68 -30.62 -13.47 11.09
N LYS A 69 -29.73 -14.47 11.20
CA LYS A 69 -29.17 -14.87 12.49
C LYS A 69 -28.31 -13.78 13.12
N LYS A 70 -27.51 -13.05 12.33
CA LYS A 70 -26.77 -11.88 12.83
C LYS A 70 -27.72 -10.81 13.37
N ILE A 71 -28.76 -10.48 12.62
CA ILE A 71 -29.78 -9.50 13.06
C ILE A 71 -30.47 -9.96 14.34
N SER A 72 -30.94 -11.20 14.40
CA SER A 72 -31.57 -11.77 15.59
C SER A 72 -30.65 -11.73 16.81
N ASN A 73 -29.36 -12.02 16.64
CA ASN A 73 -28.40 -11.95 17.74
C ASN A 73 -28.25 -10.49 18.27
N ILE A 74 -28.15 -9.50 17.37
CA ILE A 74 -28.09 -8.07 17.74
C ILE A 74 -29.38 -7.63 18.45
N GLN A 75 -30.54 -8.04 17.94
CA GLN A 75 -31.85 -7.71 18.52
C GLN A 75 -32.03 -8.33 19.92
N SER A 76 -31.49 -9.53 20.14
CA SER A 76 -31.61 -10.24 21.42
C SER A 76 -30.70 -9.70 22.53
N ALA A 77 -29.66 -8.93 22.19
CA ALA A 77 -28.75 -8.35 23.17
C ALA A 77 -29.47 -7.31 24.06
N GLN A 78 -29.18 -7.37 25.35
CA GLN A 78 -29.80 -6.58 26.41
C GLN A 78 -28.83 -5.52 26.96
N SER A 79 -29.37 -4.55 27.70
CA SER A 79 -28.56 -3.52 28.35
C SER A 79 -27.46 -4.15 29.23
N GLY A 80 -26.22 -3.71 29.06
CA GLY A 80 -25.04 -4.28 29.73
C GLY A 80 -24.31 -5.38 28.94
N ASP A 81 -24.93 -5.94 27.89
CA ASP A 81 -24.24 -6.88 26.99
C ASP A 81 -23.25 -6.15 26.07
N GLU A 82 -22.38 -6.94 25.43
CA GLU A 82 -21.37 -6.47 24.48
C GLU A 82 -21.50 -7.20 23.13
N ILE A 83 -21.36 -6.45 22.05
CA ILE A 83 -21.30 -6.96 20.68
C ILE A 83 -19.95 -6.55 20.08
N ASP A 84 -19.12 -7.55 19.83
CA ASP A 84 -17.86 -7.39 19.10
C ASP A 84 -18.02 -7.85 17.66
N MET A 85 -17.78 -6.93 16.72
CA MET A 85 -17.91 -7.20 15.30
C MET A 85 -16.63 -6.82 14.56
N ILE A 86 -16.11 -7.77 13.79
CA ILE A 86 -15.02 -7.55 12.85
C ILE A 86 -15.57 -7.73 11.44
N TYR A 87 -15.40 -6.71 10.58
CA TYR A 87 -15.89 -6.73 9.22
C TYR A 87 -14.85 -6.23 8.24
N TYR A 88 -14.58 -7.02 7.20
CA TYR A 88 -13.68 -6.59 6.13
C TYR A 88 -14.38 -5.54 5.26
N ILE A 89 -15.52 -5.87 4.64
CA ILE A 89 -16.26 -4.93 3.77
C ILE A 89 -17.53 -4.44 4.49
N TYR A 90 -17.48 -3.27 5.10
CA TYR A 90 -18.65 -2.57 5.65
C TYR A 90 -19.13 -1.52 4.64
N ALA A 91 -19.71 -2.01 3.55
CA ALA A 91 -20.09 -1.17 2.41
C ALA A 91 -21.37 -0.35 2.69
N ASN A 92 -21.58 0.71 1.91
CA ASN A 92 -22.86 1.40 1.88
C ASN A 92 -23.85 0.59 1.01
N ASP A 93 -24.35 -0.51 1.56
CA ASP A 93 -25.32 -1.41 0.93
C ASP A 93 -26.50 -1.72 1.85
N PHE A 94 -27.48 -2.47 1.35
CA PHE A 94 -28.69 -2.81 2.10
C PHE A 94 -28.38 -3.59 3.38
N SER A 95 -27.52 -4.62 3.31
CA SER A 95 -27.23 -5.49 4.45
C SER A 95 -26.51 -4.75 5.58
N SER A 96 -25.50 -3.95 5.24
CA SER A 96 -24.75 -3.10 6.17
C SER A 96 -25.64 -2.00 6.76
N SER A 97 -26.57 -1.45 5.98
CA SER A 97 -27.54 -0.45 6.47
C SER A 97 -28.51 -1.02 7.51
N VAL A 98 -29.02 -2.23 7.28
CA VAL A 98 -29.88 -2.93 8.25
C VAL A 98 -29.09 -3.29 9.50
N ILE A 99 -27.85 -3.81 9.36
CA ILE A 99 -26.97 -4.06 10.51
C ILE A 99 -26.69 -2.76 11.28
N SER A 100 -26.37 -1.66 10.58
CA SER A 100 -26.12 -0.34 11.17
C SER A 100 -27.30 0.11 12.03
N TYR A 101 -28.51 0.02 11.48
CA TYR A 101 -29.74 0.37 12.19
C TYR A 101 -29.91 -0.45 13.46
N GLU A 102 -29.77 -1.78 13.37
CA GLU A 102 -29.95 -2.67 14.51
C GLU A 102 -28.89 -2.47 15.59
N LEU A 103 -27.64 -2.18 15.21
CA LEU A 103 -26.57 -1.82 16.15
C LEU A 103 -26.86 -0.50 16.86
N ILE A 104 -27.36 0.52 16.15
CA ILE A 104 -27.80 1.79 16.76
C ILE A 104 -28.92 1.52 17.77
N GLN A 105 -29.94 0.75 17.39
CA GLN A 105 -31.03 0.40 18.29
C GLN A 105 -30.53 -0.36 19.52
N ALA A 106 -29.61 -1.31 19.36
CA ALA A 106 -28.98 -2.04 20.47
C ALA A 106 -28.20 -1.10 21.40
N ALA A 107 -27.39 -0.22 20.82
CA ALA A 107 -26.59 0.73 21.57
C ALA A 107 -27.44 1.69 22.40
N GLN A 108 -28.53 2.21 21.82
CA GLN A 108 -29.49 3.07 22.52
C GLN A 108 -30.20 2.38 23.68
N ARG A 109 -30.39 1.05 23.61
CA ARG A 109 -30.92 0.24 24.72
C ARG A 109 -29.90 0.01 25.84
N GLY A 110 -28.61 0.28 25.61
CA GLY A 110 -27.54 0.11 26.60
C GLY A 110 -26.52 -1.00 26.28
N VAL A 111 -26.60 -1.63 25.11
CA VAL A 111 -25.60 -2.61 24.64
C VAL A 111 -24.32 -1.89 24.22
N LYS A 112 -23.14 -2.38 24.61
CA LYS A 112 -21.87 -1.86 24.09
C LYS A 112 -21.51 -2.53 22.78
N VAL A 113 -21.09 -1.77 21.78
CA VAL A 113 -20.72 -2.27 20.46
C VAL A 113 -19.30 -1.83 20.14
N ARG A 114 -18.43 -2.79 19.83
CA ARG A 114 -17.10 -2.53 19.25
C ARG A 114 -17.08 -3.05 17.82
N LEU A 115 -16.91 -2.14 16.88
CA LEU A 115 -16.84 -2.44 15.45
C LEU A 115 -15.43 -2.19 14.93
N LEU A 116 -14.70 -3.25 14.59
CA LEU A 116 -13.42 -3.18 13.92
C LEU A 116 -13.62 -3.39 12.42
N VAL A 117 -13.31 -2.38 11.61
CA VAL A 117 -13.40 -2.45 10.15
C VAL A 117 -12.07 -2.15 9.49
N ASP A 118 -11.87 -2.68 8.29
CA ASP A 118 -10.63 -2.51 7.54
C ASP A 118 -10.50 -1.08 6.98
N TYR A 119 -9.32 -0.46 7.13
CA TYR A 119 -9.08 0.92 6.71
C TYR A 119 -9.18 1.06 5.19
N LEU A 120 -8.56 0.16 4.43
CA LEU A 120 -8.49 0.24 2.97
C LEU A 120 -9.88 0.22 2.30
N THR A 121 -10.77 -0.60 2.82
CA THR A 121 -12.10 -0.80 2.23
C THR A 121 -13.15 0.18 2.77
N ASN A 122 -12.99 0.69 3.99
CA ASN A 122 -14.01 1.48 4.69
C ASN A 122 -13.65 2.95 4.92
N PHE A 123 -12.43 3.40 4.61
CA PHE A 123 -12.06 4.82 4.74
C PHE A 123 -13.01 5.75 3.96
N LYS A 124 -13.45 5.34 2.77
CA LYS A 124 -14.46 6.07 1.98
C LYS A 124 -15.83 6.23 2.68
N ASN A 125 -16.12 5.44 3.70
CA ASN A 125 -17.38 5.43 4.44
C ASN A 125 -17.22 6.07 5.83
N ILE A 126 -16.16 6.87 6.07
CA ILE A 126 -15.85 7.42 7.39
C ILE A 126 -17.01 8.23 7.98
N ASP A 127 -17.77 8.95 7.15
CA ASP A 127 -18.96 9.70 7.60
C ASP A 127 -20.05 8.78 8.17
N THR A 128 -20.27 7.62 7.53
CA THR A 128 -21.20 6.60 8.03
C THR A 128 -20.71 6.00 9.35
N LEU A 129 -19.41 5.74 9.47
CA LEU A 129 -18.81 5.19 10.69
C LEU A 129 -18.90 6.21 11.86
N LEU A 130 -18.64 7.49 11.59
CA LEU A 130 -18.81 8.56 12.58
C LEU A 130 -20.28 8.74 12.97
N MET A 131 -21.20 8.63 12.00
CA MET A 131 -22.64 8.65 12.26
C MET A 131 -23.06 7.51 13.19
N LEU A 132 -22.53 6.29 13.00
CA LEU A 132 -22.79 5.17 13.90
C LEU A 132 -22.39 5.50 15.34
N GLU A 133 -21.16 5.99 15.56
CA GLU A 133 -20.70 6.37 16.91
C GLU A 133 -21.58 7.48 17.52
N GLN A 134 -21.99 8.45 16.71
CA GLN A 134 -22.85 9.55 17.16
C GLN A 134 -24.26 9.07 17.53
N LYS A 135 -24.88 8.25 16.67
CA LYS A 135 -26.26 7.76 16.85
C LYS A 135 -26.37 6.64 17.88
N GLY A 136 -25.28 5.93 18.15
CA GLY A 136 -25.14 4.93 19.21
C GLY A 136 -25.04 5.52 20.61
N THR A 137 -25.53 6.75 20.83
CA THR A 137 -25.54 7.41 22.12
C THR A 137 -26.86 7.10 22.85
N THR A 138 -26.78 6.72 24.12
CA THR A 138 -27.95 6.45 24.97
C THR A 138 -28.65 7.74 25.40
N ALA A 139 -29.85 7.62 26.00
CA ALA A 139 -30.59 8.74 26.56
C ALA A 139 -29.81 9.49 27.68
N SER A 140 -28.90 8.81 28.38
CA SER A 140 -28.02 9.41 29.39
C SER A 140 -26.75 10.04 28.80
N GLY A 141 -26.56 10.01 27.47
CA GLY A 141 -25.41 10.60 26.79
C GLY A 141 -24.19 9.68 26.67
N ALA A 142 -24.27 8.42 27.12
CA ALA A 142 -23.16 7.47 26.98
C ALA A 142 -23.05 6.99 25.52
N LYS A 143 -21.84 7.10 24.93
CA LYS A 143 -21.52 6.58 23.59
C LYS A 143 -21.27 5.09 23.67
N ASN A 144 -22.19 4.30 23.12
CA ASN A 144 -22.18 2.85 23.22
C ASN A 144 -21.72 2.15 21.93
N ILE A 145 -21.41 2.89 20.87
CA ILE A 145 -20.75 2.35 19.67
C ILE A 145 -19.35 2.97 19.57
N GLU A 146 -18.35 2.11 19.43
CA GLU A 146 -16.97 2.47 19.13
C GLU A 146 -16.55 1.81 17.82
N VAL A 147 -16.02 2.61 16.89
CA VAL A 147 -15.50 2.14 15.61
C VAL A 147 -13.99 2.31 15.54
N ARG A 148 -13.29 1.24 15.17
CA ARG A 148 -11.84 1.26 14.95
C ARG A 148 -11.51 0.81 13.53
N LEU A 149 -10.47 1.42 12.96
CA LEU A 149 -9.95 1.06 11.64
C LEU A 149 -8.65 0.26 11.77
N PHE A 150 -8.64 -0.95 11.23
CA PHE A 150 -7.48 -1.83 11.15
C PHE A 150 -6.68 -1.57 9.87
N GLY A 151 -5.35 -1.70 9.92
CA GLY A 151 -4.52 -1.60 8.71
C GLY A 151 -4.32 -0.18 8.18
N LYS A 152 -4.17 0.81 9.08
CA LYS A 152 -3.80 2.19 8.71
C LYS A 152 -2.48 2.20 7.90
N PRO A 153 -2.28 3.17 6.99
CA PRO A 153 -1.07 3.26 6.18
C PRO A 153 0.19 3.25 7.04
N SER A 154 1.18 2.46 6.61
CA SER A 154 2.47 2.39 7.30
C SER A 154 3.24 3.70 7.12
N LYS A 155 4.24 3.93 7.99
CA LYS A 155 5.08 5.14 7.92
C LYS A 155 5.71 5.33 6.54
N LYS A 156 6.04 4.25 5.83
CA LYS A 156 6.63 4.29 4.48
C LYS A 156 5.62 4.76 3.43
N ILE A 157 4.38 4.29 3.48
CA ILE A 157 3.31 4.76 2.59
C ILE A 157 3.04 6.26 2.83
N ILE A 158 3.08 6.71 4.08
CA ILE A 158 2.93 8.12 4.43
C ILE A 158 4.13 8.94 3.91
N ALA A 159 5.36 8.45 4.09
CA ALA A 159 6.57 9.06 3.56
C ALA A 159 6.54 9.20 2.03
N ASP A 160 6.08 8.16 1.33
CA ASP A 160 5.91 8.19 -0.13
C ASP A 160 4.83 9.19 -0.55
N ALA A 161 3.74 9.33 0.21
CA ALA A 161 2.76 10.38 -0.04
C ALA A 161 3.39 11.77 0.09
N VAL A 162 4.20 12.03 1.13
CA VAL A 162 4.95 13.29 1.28
C VAL A 162 5.90 13.52 0.11
N PHE A 163 6.62 12.49 -0.33
CA PHE A 163 7.51 12.58 -1.49
C PHE A 163 6.74 12.95 -2.77
N LEU A 164 5.62 12.26 -3.02
CA LEU A 164 4.76 12.44 -4.18
C LEU A 164 4.06 13.80 -4.24
N THR A 165 3.97 14.52 -3.12
CA THR A 165 3.26 15.80 -3.04
C THR A 165 4.13 16.97 -2.63
N THR A 166 5.45 16.79 -2.64
CA THR A 166 6.40 17.87 -2.39
C THR A 166 6.97 18.38 -3.71
N SER A 167 7.08 19.70 -3.89
CA SER A 167 7.61 20.33 -5.10
C SER A 167 9.16 20.37 -5.11
N CYS A 168 9.71 20.69 -6.29
CA CYS A 168 11.15 20.96 -6.50
C CYS A 168 11.39 22.45 -6.79
N ASP A 169 10.69 23.34 -6.08
CA ASP A 169 10.68 24.80 -6.23
C ASP A 169 12.09 25.46 -6.30
N THR A 170 13.03 24.90 -5.54
CA THR A 170 14.42 25.35 -5.39
C THR A 170 15.37 24.80 -6.45
N GLY A 171 14.82 24.18 -7.50
CA GLY A 171 15.57 23.57 -8.59
C GLY A 171 15.72 22.05 -8.47
N MET A 172 16.08 21.41 -9.59
CA MET A 172 16.17 19.95 -9.68
C MET A 172 17.37 19.36 -8.95
N ASP A 173 18.43 20.14 -8.75
CA ASP A 173 19.62 19.71 -8.03
C ASP A 173 19.30 19.47 -6.54
N GLY A 174 19.68 18.30 -6.04
CA GLY A 174 19.35 17.85 -4.68
C GLY A 174 17.86 17.69 -4.35
N CYS A 175 16.94 17.81 -5.32
CA CYS A 175 15.50 17.76 -5.01
C CYS A 175 15.08 16.43 -4.39
N ILE A 176 15.58 15.31 -4.91
CA ILE A 176 15.27 13.96 -4.39
C ILE A 176 15.65 13.85 -2.91
N ASP A 177 16.81 14.36 -2.54
CA ASP A 177 17.31 14.31 -1.16
C ASP A 177 16.46 15.18 -0.23
N ARG A 178 16.08 16.39 -0.67
CA ARG A 178 15.16 17.25 0.10
C ARG A 178 13.78 16.60 0.31
N LYS A 179 13.22 15.99 -0.73
CA LYS A 179 11.94 15.27 -0.61
C LYS A 179 12.03 14.12 0.38
N ARG A 180 13.14 13.36 0.36
CA ARG A 180 13.37 12.25 1.30
C ARG A 180 13.61 12.72 2.73
N GLU A 181 14.38 13.79 2.91
CA GLU A 181 14.59 14.40 4.22
C GLU A 181 13.26 14.82 4.84
N LYS A 182 12.43 15.54 4.07
CA LYS A 182 11.08 15.92 4.51
C LYS A 182 10.22 14.69 4.85
N ALA A 183 10.26 13.65 4.02
CA ALA A 183 9.53 12.41 4.28
C ALA A 183 10.04 11.65 5.52
N ALA A 184 11.32 11.80 5.88
CA ALA A 184 11.93 11.19 7.06
C ALA A 184 11.57 11.91 8.38
N LEU A 185 11.19 13.19 8.34
CA LEU A 185 10.77 13.98 9.52
C LEU A 185 9.48 13.46 10.19
N LEU A 186 8.79 12.50 9.58
CA LEU A 186 7.57 11.86 10.11
C LEU A 186 7.81 10.90 11.31
N GLN A 187 9.06 10.76 11.79
CA GLN A 187 9.40 9.75 12.79
C GLN A 187 9.03 10.12 14.24
N ASP A 188 8.76 11.40 14.54
CA ASP A 188 8.61 11.92 15.92
C ASP A 188 7.17 12.12 16.42
N GLY A 189 6.17 11.48 15.81
CA GLY A 189 4.80 11.43 16.34
C GLY A 189 3.93 12.69 16.13
N GLY A 190 4.42 13.68 15.36
CA GLY A 190 3.58 14.67 14.71
C GLY A 190 2.81 14.06 13.53
N ASP A 191 1.69 14.67 13.11
CA ASP A 191 1.02 14.22 11.87
C ASP A 191 1.97 14.38 10.67
N GLY A 192 2.85 15.39 10.68
CA GLY A 192 4.05 15.58 9.85
C GLY A 192 3.82 15.65 8.34
N THR A 193 2.62 15.26 7.92
CA THR A 193 2.06 15.32 6.58
C THR A 193 1.51 16.72 6.35
N ASP A 194 1.97 17.36 5.29
CA ASP A 194 1.34 18.57 4.79
C ASP A 194 -0.07 18.30 4.23
N TYR A 195 -0.78 19.37 3.90
CA TYR A 195 -2.14 19.28 3.36
C TYR A 195 -2.22 18.37 2.12
N MET A 196 -1.27 18.48 1.19
CA MET A 196 -1.31 17.73 -0.06
C MET A 196 -1.06 16.24 0.15
N SER A 197 -0.13 15.84 1.03
CA SER A 197 0.09 14.43 1.36
C SER A 197 -1.12 13.82 2.07
N ARG A 198 -1.80 14.59 2.95
CA ARG A 198 -3.09 14.16 3.54
C ARG A 198 -4.18 14.02 2.50
N LEU A 199 -4.28 14.95 1.55
CA LEU A 199 -5.22 14.87 0.44
C LEU A 199 -4.93 13.68 -0.48
N PHE A 200 -3.66 13.39 -0.73
CA PHE A 200 -3.22 12.22 -1.50
C PHE A 200 -3.65 10.93 -0.80
N LEU A 201 -3.32 10.76 0.48
CA LEU A 201 -3.71 9.58 1.25
C LEU A 201 -5.24 9.45 1.33
N ALA A 202 -5.95 10.54 1.60
CA ALA A 202 -7.40 10.54 1.59
C ALA A 202 -7.96 10.14 0.22
N GLY A 203 -7.40 10.66 -0.87
CA GLY A 203 -7.75 10.29 -2.24
C GLY A 203 -7.49 8.82 -2.54
N LEU A 204 -6.33 8.28 -2.13
CA LEU A 204 -5.95 6.88 -2.29
C LEU A 204 -6.96 5.95 -1.62
N PHE A 205 -7.19 6.17 -0.32
CA PHE A 205 -8.03 5.29 0.50
C PHE A 205 -9.54 5.53 0.28
N ALA A 206 -9.93 6.73 -0.18
CA ALA A 206 -11.31 6.98 -0.63
C ALA A 206 -11.57 6.50 -2.07
N LYS A 207 -10.53 6.04 -2.79
CA LYS A 207 -10.57 5.69 -4.22
C LYS A 207 -11.04 6.87 -5.09
N ASN A 208 -10.61 8.08 -4.74
CA ASN A 208 -10.94 9.32 -5.42
C ASN A 208 -9.75 9.78 -6.29
N ALA A 209 -9.84 9.49 -7.59
CA ALA A 209 -8.82 9.85 -8.57
C ALA A 209 -8.65 11.37 -8.73
N GLY A 210 -9.71 12.16 -8.51
CA GLY A 210 -9.65 13.62 -8.56
C GLY A 210 -8.77 14.20 -7.45
N ALA A 211 -8.98 13.74 -6.21
CA ALA A 211 -8.16 14.13 -5.06
C ALA A 211 -6.69 13.71 -5.23
N LEU A 212 -6.44 12.49 -5.72
CA LEU A 212 -5.09 12.02 -6.05
C LEU A 212 -4.41 12.93 -7.08
N LYS A 213 -5.13 13.26 -8.16
CA LYS A 213 -4.61 14.12 -9.23
C LYS A 213 -4.27 15.52 -8.71
N ILE A 214 -5.19 16.13 -7.95
CA ILE A 214 -4.98 17.47 -7.37
C ILE A 214 -3.77 17.44 -6.43
N ALA A 215 -3.70 16.47 -5.52
CA ALA A 215 -2.61 16.37 -4.57
C ALA A 215 -1.23 16.24 -5.23
N VAL A 216 -1.13 15.46 -6.31
CA VAL A 216 0.14 15.29 -7.04
C VAL A 216 0.47 16.51 -7.89
N ILE A 217 -0.49 17.03 -8.67
CA ILE A 217 -0.22 18.14 -9.59
C ILE A 217 0.08 19.42 -8.82
N GLU A 218 -0.80 19.80 -7.89
CA GLU A 218 -0.62 21.02 -7.10
C GLU A 218 0.52 20.86 -6.09
N GLY A 219 0.67 19.67 -5.49
CA GLY A 219 1.74 19.42 -4.52
C GLY A 219 3.14 19.41 -5.14
N GLN A 220 3.29 18.90 -6.36
CA GLN A 220 4.56 18.97 -7.10
C GLN A 220 4.72 20.27 -7.90
N GLU A 221 3.71 21.14 -7.93
CA GLU A 221 3.67 22.33 -8.80
C GLU A 221 3.88 21.97 -10.28
N ILE A 222 3.34 20.83 -10.71
CA ILE A 222 3.40 20.39 -12.10
C ILE A 222 2.49 21.27 -12.91
N ASP A 223 3.03 21.99 -13.89
CA ASP A 223 2.24 22.69 -14.90
C ASP A 223 1.87 21.72 -16.04
N PRO A 224 0.61 21.25 -16.13
CA PRO A 224 0.22 20.28 -17.15
C PRO A 224 0.24 20.87 -18.56
N SER A 225 0.25 22.21 -18.69
CA SER A 225 0.30 22.89 -19.99
C SER A 225 1.65 22.72 -20.68
N GLN A 226 2.73 22.54 -19.91
CA GLN A 226 4.08 22.29 -20.45
C GLN A 226 4.21 20.92 -21.13
N PHE A 227 3.28 20.01 -20.86
CA PHE A 227 3.27 18.66 -21.45
C PHE A 227 2.21 18.47 -22.54
N LYS A 228 1.43 19.51 -22.84
CA LYS A 228 0.52 19.49 -23.99
C LYS A 228 1.31 19.74 -25.26
N SER A 229 1.55 18.69 -26.02
CA SER A 229 1.93 18.78 -27.43
C SER A 229 0.68 18.79 -28.29
N ASP A 230 0.63 19.68 -29.28
CA ASP A 230 -0.46 19.74 -30.27
C ASP A 230 -0.41 18.55 -31.25
N GLU A 231 0.73 17.86 -31.33
CA GLU A 231 0.89 16.63 -32.10
C GLU A 231 0.94 15.40 -31.19
N PRO A 232 0.12 14.36 -31.45
CA PRO A 232 0.18 13.12 -30.68
C PRO A 232 1.55 12.44 -30.90
N MET A 233 2.17 11.97 -29.82
CA MET A 233 3.41 11.18 -29.89
C MET A 233 3.30 10.06 -30.92
N SER A 234 4.37 9.82 -31.68
CA SER A 234 4.40 8.72 -32.63
C SER A 234 4.34 7.36 -31.88
N ALA A 235 3.86 6.33 -32.59
CA ALA A 235 3.75 4.99 -32.00
C ALA A 235 5.13 4.40 -31.60
N GLU A 236 6.21 4.79 -32.29
CA GLU A 236 7.57 4.33 -31.99
C GLU A 236 8.13 5.06 -30.75
N ASP A 237 7.93 6.37 -30.63
CA ASP A 237 8.33 7.14 -29.43
C ASP A 237 7.63 6.62 -28.18
N LEU A 238 6.34 6.30 -28.28
CA LEU A 238 5.57 5.74 -27.18
C LEU A 238 6.06 4.34 -26.77
N LYS A 239 6.55 3.55 -27.74
CA LYS A 239 7.12 2.23 -27.50
C LYS A 239 8.49 2.33 -26.85
N ASP A 240 9.32 3.29 -27.24
CA ASP A 240 10.64 3.51 -26.65
C ASP A 240 10.54 4.11 -25.25
N LEU A 241 9.63 5.05 -25.02
CA LEU A 241 9.31 5.55 -23.68
C LEU A 241 8.85 4.40 -22.74
N LYS A 242 8.00 3.49 -23.24
CA LYS A 242 7.60 2.29 -22.47
C LYS A 242 8.78 1.37 -22.17
N LYS A 243 9.73 1.18 -23.10
CA LYS A 243 10.94 0.37 -22.87
C LYS A 243 11.81 1.02 -21.80
N LEU A 244 12.06 2.33 -21.90
CA LEU A 244 12.84 3.08 -20.91
C LEU A 244 12.18 3.02 -19.53
N GLY A 245 10.86 3.24 -19.43
CA GLY A 245 10.13 3.12 -18.17
C GLY A 245 10.23 1.73 -17.55
N ARG A 246 10.13 0.66 -18.34
CA ARG A 246 10.35 -0.73 -17.85
C ARG A 246 11.79 -0.94 -17.38
N LEU A 247 12.77 -0.38 -18.08
CA LEU A 247 14.18 -0.49 -17.71
C LEU A 247 14.45 0.20 -16.37
N ILE A 248 13.93 1.43 -16.19
CA ILE A 248 13.99 2.18 -14.94
C ILE A 248 13.32 1.38 -13.81
N PHE A 249 12.11 0.84 -14.04
CA PHE A 249 11.41 0.03 -13.04
C PHE A 249 12.20 -1.22 -12.63
N LYS A 250 12.75 -1.98 -13.58
CA LYS A 250 13.57 -3.16 -13.28
C LYS A 250 14.85 -2.79 -12.52
N ALA A 251 15.49 -1.68 -12.89
CA ALA A 251 16.72 -1.23 -12.26
C ALA A 251 16.49 -0.71 -10.83
N LYS A 252 15.46 0.12 -10.64
CA LYS A 252 15.19 0.86 -9.40
C LYS A 252 14.23 0.14 -8.46
N VAL A 253 13.18 -0.50 -8.94
CA VAL A 253 12.18 -1.16 -8.08
C VAL A 253 12.53 -2.63 -7.84
N LYS A 254 12.92 -3.37 -8.89
CA LYS A 254 13.30 -4.79 -8.74
C LYS A 254 14.77 -5.01 -8.37
N GLY A 255 15.59 -3.98 -8.46
CA GLY A 255 17.03 -4.08 -8.18
C GLY A 255 17.82 -4.98 -9.14
N GLU A 256 17.30 -5.28 -10.33
CA GLU A 256 17.95 -6.20 -11.30
C GLU A 256 19.31 -5.64 -11.75
N MET A 257 20.40 -6.35 -11.45
CA MET A 257 21.78 -5.89 -11.75
C MET A 257 22.00 -5.59 -13.24
N MET A 258 21.47 -6.42 -14.14
CA MET A 258 21.58 -6.19 -15.58
C MET A 258 20.81 -4.96 -16.04
N ALA A 259 19.65 -4.69 -15.45
CA ALA A 259 18.87 -3.49 -15.76
C ALA A 259 19.59 -2.23 -15.25
N LYS A 260 20.22 -2.28 -14.07
CA LYS A 260 21.06 -1.18 -13.55
C LYS A 260 22.22 -0.87 -14.50
N LEU A 261 22.91 -1.89 -15.00
CA LEU A 261 24.01 -1.73 -15.94
C LEU A 261 23.55 -1.17 -17.31
N GLN A 262 22.44 -1.69 -17.84
CA GLN A 262 21.84 -1.19 -19.08
C GLN A 262 21.39 0.27 -18.96
N LEU A 263 20.77 0.63 -17.84
CA LEU A 263 20.37 2.00 -17.58
C LEU A 263 21.59 2.93 -17.46
N PHE A 264 22.65 2.49 -16.79
CA PHE A 264 23.92 3.23 -16.71
C PHE A 264 24.51 3.52 -18.09
N PHE A 265 24.61 2.51 -18.96
CA PHE A 265 25.10 2.73 -20.32
C PHE A 265 24.16 3.58 -21.17
N ALA A 266 22.84 3.47 -20.99
CA ALA A 266 21.87 4.31 -21.69
C ALA A 266 22.03 5.79 -21.30
N MET A 267 22.22 6.09 -20.00
CA MET A 267 22.46 7.44 -19.52
C MET A 267 23.78 8.04 -20.04
N ILE A 268 24.81 7.22 -20.28
CA ILE A 268 26.08 7.69 -20.88
C ILE A 268 25.96 7.88 -22.39
N ALA A 269 25.31 6.94 -23.09
CA ALA A 269 25.28 6.93 -24.55
C ALA A 269 24.22 7.87 -25.14
N TYR A 270 23.15 8.15 -24.40
CA TYR A 270 21.99 8.95 -24.83
C TYR A 270 21.62 9.96 -23.75
N GLU A 271 22.61 10.70 -23.24
CA GLU A 271 22.47 11.63 -22.11
C GLU A 271 21.31 12.62 -22.33
N ASP A 272 21.30 13.32 -23.46
CA ASP A 272 20.33 14.37 -23.79
C ASP A 272 18.87 13.87 -23.86
N GLU A 273 18.67 12.59 -24.18
CA GLU A 273 17.34 12.00 -24.37
C GLU A 273 16.87 11.28 -23.10
N VAL A 274 17.77 10.55 -22.44
CA VAL A 274 17.44 9.66 -21.31
C VAL A 274 17.43 10.42 -19.98
N MET A 275 18.37 11.36 -19.77
CA MET A 275 18.49 12.06 -18.47
C MET A 275 17.27 12.92 -18.12
N PRO A 276 16.66 13.70 -19.05
CA PRO A 276 15.46 14.48 -18.71
C PRO A 276 14.30 13.59 -18.26
N ILE A 277 14.07 12.47 -18.96
CA ILE A 277 13.01 11.51 -18.65
C ILE A 277 13.33 10.80 -17.33
N TYR A 278 14.57 10.36 -17.14
CA TYR A 278 15.01 9.70 -15.91
C TYR A 278 14.86 10.62 -14.70
N ASN A 279 15.29 11.88 -14.82
CA ASN A 279 15.17 12.88 -13.77
C ASN A 279 13.69 13.14 -13.44
N LEU A 280 12.84 13.37 -14.45
CA LEU A 280 11.40 13.54 -14.25
C LEU A 280 10.78 12.36 -13.49
N VAL A 281 11.07 11.13 -13.91
CA VAL A 281 10.50 9.94 -13.27
C VAL A 281 11.02 9.78 -11.84
N THR A 282 12.32 10.01 -11.59
CA THR A 282 12.93 9.80 -10.27
C THR A 282 12.69 10.94 -9.28
N THR A 283 12.36 12.15 -9.75
CA THR A 283 11.91 13.25 -8.88
C THR A 283 10.40 13.22 -8.63
N SER A 284 9.61 12.73 -9.59
CA SER A 284 8.16 12.65 -9.43
C SER A 284 7.68 11.40 -8.71
N LEU A 285 8.43 10.29 -8.73
CA LEU A 285 8.05 9.03 -8.09
C LEU A 285 9.13 8.55 -7.09
N PRO A 286 8.73 7.97 -5.95
CA PRO A 286 9.65 7.43 -4.94
C PRO A 286 10.21 6.07 -5.37
N ILE A 287 10.90 6.01 -6.51
CA ILE A 287 11.48 4.79 -7.06
C ILE A 287 12.96 4.65 -6.69
N SER A 288 13.24 4.11 -5.52
CA SER A 288 14.61 3.84 -5.05
C SER A 288 14.87 2.34 -4.88
N SER A 289 16.12 1.92 -5.14
CA SER A 289 16.55 0.52 -5.00
C SER A 289 16.80 0.07 -3.58
N ASP A 290 16.81 1.01 -2.64
CA ASP A 290 17.29 0.79 -1.28
C ASP A 290 16.12 0.87 -0.27
N ASP A 291 14.89 1.08 -0.78
CA ASP A 291 13.72 1.32 0.05
C ASP A 291 12.78 0.10 0.07
N ASP A 292 12.57 -0.44 1.27
CA ASP A 292 11.58 -1.48 1.57
C ASP A 292 10.13 -0.98 1.35
N SER A 293 9.91 0.29 0.97
CA SER A 293 8.59 0.87 0.70
C SER A 293 7.81 0.08 -0.35
N ALA A 294 8.48 -0.39 -1.43
CA ALA A 294 7.84 -1.20 -2.47
C ALA A 294 7.18 -2.48 -1.92
N ARG A 295 7.75 -3.05 -0.85
CA ARG A 295 7.17 -4.21 -0.15
C ARG A 295 5.88 -3.84 0.57
N GLU A 296 5.85 -2.69 1.23
CA GLU A 296 4.65 -2.17 1.91
C GLU A 296 3.51 -1.91 0.91
N TRP A 297 3.82 -1.33 -0.25
CA TRP A 297 2.84 -1.13 -1.32
C TRP A 297 2.30 -2.42 -1.92
N THR A 298 3.10 -3.50 -1.91
CA THR A 298 2.63 -4.83 -2.34
C THR A 298 1.55 -5.34 -1.39
N TYR A 299 1.71 -5.11 -0.08
CA TYR A 299 0.72 -5.50 0.92
C TYR A 299 -0.47 -4.55 1.03
N LEU A 300 -0.47 -3.41 0.34
CA LEU A 300 -1.58 -2.45 0.40
C LEU A 300 -2.91 -3.09 0.04
N THR A 301 -2.90 -4.05 -0.90
CA THR A 301 -4.09 -4.80 -1.33
C THR A 301 -4.05 -6.26 -0.91
N ASP A 302 -3.10 -6.67 -0.08
CA ASP A 302 -3.10 -8.02 0.47
C ASP A 302 -3.96 -8.02 1.74
N TYR A 303 -4.97 -8.89 1.77
CA TYR A 303 -5.84 -9.02 2.93
C TYR A 303 -6.15 -10.48 3.22
N THR A 304 -5.95 -10.84 4.48
CA THR A 304 -6.28 -12.15 5.00
C THR A 304 -7.80 -12.19 5.23
N HIS A 305 -8.54 -12.91 4.38
CA HIS A 305 -10.01 -13.08 4.47
C HIS A 305 -10.48 -13.99 5.62
N HIS A 306 -9.66 -14.22 6.65
CA HIS A 306 -10.01 -15.21 7.66
C HIS A 306 -10.86 -14.58 8.78
N LYS A 307 -12.16 -14.84 8.72
CA LYS A 307 -12.99 -14.93 9.93
C LYS A 307 -12.61 -16.20 10.68
N ILE A 308 -11.55 -16.12 11.48
CA ILE A 308 -11.37 -17.06 12.60
C ILE A 308 -11.56 -16.22 13.86
N MET A 309 -12.81 -16.12 14.29
CA MET A 309 -13.12 -15.88 15.69
C MET A 309 -13.13 -17.28 16.31
N LEU A 310 -12.01 -17.67 16.91
CA LEU A 310 -12.01 -18.77 17.87
C LEU A 310 -12.51 -18.21 19.18
#